data_AF-A0A4Q5QQU6-F1
#
_entry.id   AF-A0A4Q5QQU6-F1
#
_cell.length_a   1.000
_cell.length_b   1.000
_cell.length_c   1.000
_cell.angle_alpha   90.00
_cell.angle_beta   90.00
_cell.angle_gamma   90.00
#
_symmetry.space_group_name_H-M   'P 1'
#
loop_
_entity.id
_entity.type
_entity.pdbx_description
1 polymer ?
#
loop_
_entity_poly.entity_id
_entity_poly.type
_entity_poly.pdbx_seq_one_letter_code
_entity_poly.pdbx_strand_id
1 'polypeptide(L)'
;RSTVNPFTVQEIADALQGVDIPVLVKNPVNPDIQLWAGALERINRAGITKLGAIHRGFSSFEKSSFRNEPMWELAIQLKTLIPDLPIINDPSHICGNRELIPYIAQKALDLDMQGLMIESHVDPSVAWTDAKQQVTPAALAEIAERLTVREPESKNEAFTDQLAELRKQIDKIDDLLLQKLGERMAIVGKIGEFKRDNQVTILQVNRWDAIIKKGISFAKALKLDLNFTEKFLELVHGESIRKQTEIMNAGKAEQGIAAEAHTEVKS
;
A
#
# COMPACT_ATOMS: atom_id res chain seq x y z
N ARG A 1 -13.52 18.31 -5.58
CA ARG A 1 -12.72 17.41 -6.45
C ARG A 1 -13.69 16.38 -7.06
N SER A 2 -13.59 16.04 -8.35
CA SER A 2 -14.62 15.26 -9.05
C SER A 2 -14.57 13.76 -8.77
N THR A 3 -13.38 13.16 -8.69
CA THR A 3 -13.17 11.71 -8.52
C THR A 3 -13.84 11.14 -7.27
N VAL A 4 -14.07 11.95 -6.23
CA VAL A 4 -14.71 11.48 -5.00
C VAL A 4 -16.24 11.35 -5.10
N ASN A 5 -16.85 11.90 -6.15
CA ASN A 5 -18.30 11.87 -6.35
C ASN A 5 -18.65 11.08 -7.63
N PRO A 6 -19.17 9.85 -7.50
CA PRO A 6 -19.55 9.02 -8.63
C PRO A 6 -20.55 9.68 -9.59
N PHE A 7 -21.45 10.54 -9.09
CA PHE A 7 -22.42 11.25 -9.92
C PHE A 7 -21.75 12.30 -10.80
N THR A 8 -20.84 13.09 -10.22
CA THR A 8 -20.06 14.07 -11.01
C THR A 8 -19.18 13.38 -12.05
N VAL A 9 -18.58 12.23 -11.73
CA VAL A 9 -17.83 11.45 -12.72
C VAL A 9 -18.75 10.93 -13.82
N GLN A 10 -19.97 10.50 -13.48
CA GLN A 10 -20.96 10.06 -14.47
C GLN A 10 -21.36 11.19 -15.41
N GLU A 11 -21.67 12.38 -14.90
CA GLU A 11 -22.01 13.55 -15.72
C GLU A 11 -20.88 13.92 -16.69
N ILE A 12 -19.63 13.85 -16.22
CA ILE A 12 -18.44 14.06 -17.08
C ILE A 12 -18.35 12.94 -18.13
N ALA A 13 -18.56 11.69 -17.76
CA ALA A 13 -18.53 10.55 -18.67
C ALA A 13 -19.59 10.71 -19.78
N ASP A 14 -20.82 11.06 -19.41
CA ASP A 14 -21.93 11.25 -20.34
C ASP A 14 -21.64 12.41 -21.32
N ALA A 15 -21.05 13.51 -20.83
CA ALA A 15 -20.65 14.64 -21.66
C ALA A 15 -19.50 14.31 -22.65
N LEU A 16 -18.72 13.26 -22.38
CA LEU A 16 -17.59 12.84 -23.21
C LEU A 16 -17.96 11.74 -24.22
N GLN A 17 -19.20 11.25 -24.23
CA GLN A 17 -19.62 10.20 -25.15
C GLN A 17 -19.42 10.60 -26.62
N GLY A 18 -18.82 9.70 -27.40
CA GLY A 18 -18.55 9.92 -28.83
C GLY A 18 -17.37 10.86 -29.13
N VAL A 19 -16.63 11.31 -28.12
CA VAL A 19 -15.44 12.15 -28.26
C VAL A 19 -14.17 11.29 -28.22
N ASP A 20 -13.23 11.52 -29.14
CA ASP A 20 -11.93 10.83 -29.14
C ASP A 20 -10.81 11.74 -28.62
N ILE A 21 -10.78 11.96 -27.30
CA ILE A 21 -9.73 12.73 -26.62
C ILE A 21 -9.09 11.93 -25.48
N PRO A 22 -7.79 12.16 -25.18
CA PRO A 22 -7.18 11.63 -23.97
C PRO A 22 -7.82 12.20 -22.70
N VAL A 23 -8.09 11.34 -21.72
CA VAL A 23 -8.61 11.73 -20.41
C VAL A 23 -7.69 11.21 -19.33
N LEU A 24 -7.27 12.10 -18.43
CA LEU A 24 -6.43 11.75 -17.28
C LEU A 24 -7.20 11.96 -15.98
N VAL A 25 -7.40 10.89 -15.20
CA VAL A 25 -8.17 10.93 -13.95
C VAL A 25 -7.23 11.08 -12.76
N LYS A 26 -7.29 12.22 -12.07
CA LYS A 26 -6.55 12.42 -10.82
C LYS A 26 -7.13 11.53 -9.70
N ASN A 27 -6.27 11.00 -8.83
CA ASN A 27 -6.71 10.19 -7.68
C ASN A 27 -7.67 10.96 -6.75
N PRO A 28 -8.55 10.25 -6.03
CA PRO A 28 -9.43 10.85 -5.04
C PRO A 28 -8.64 11.49 -3.89
N VAL A 29 -9.28 12.41 -3.17
CA VAL A 29 -8.69 13.06 -1.99
C VAL A 29 -8.35 12.02 -0.92
N ASN A 30 -9.29 11.09 -0.71
CA ASN A 30 -9.19 10.05 0.30
C ASN A 30 -8.47 8.82 -0.27
N PRO A 31 -7.70 8.08 0.54
CA PRO A 31 -6.98 6.88 0.13
C PRO A 31 -7.93 5.71 -0.17
N ASP A 32 -8.65 5.79 -1.28
CA ASP A 32 -9.60 4.80 -1.73
C ASP A 32 -9.30 4.42 -3.19
N ILE A 33 -8.72 3.23 -3.36
CA ILE A 33 -8.38 2.67 -4.66
C ILE A 33 -9.62 2.31 -5.49
N GLN A 34 -10.69 1.86 -4.84
CA GLN A 34 -11.92 1.44 -5.52
C GLN A 34 -12.62 2.65 -6.13
N LEU A 35 -12.59 3.78 -5.44
CA LEU A 35 -13.13 5.04 -5.95
C LEU A 35 -12.34 5.56 -7.15
N TRP A 36 -11.01 5.41 -7.15
CA TRP A 36 -10.18 5.79 -8.30
C TRP A 36 -10.41 4.87 -9.50
N ALA A 37 -10.37 3.55 -9.29
CA ALA A 37 -10.62 2.55 -10.33
C ALA A 37 -12.03 2.67 -10.91
N GLY A 38 -13.05 2.86 -10.06
CA GLY A 38 -14.42 3.05 -10.50
C GLY A 38 -14.64 4.34 -11.30
N ALA A 39 -13.89 5.40 -11.02
CA ALA A 39 -13.93 6.62 -11.84
C ALA A 39 -13.35 6.38 -13.24
N LEU A 40 -12.21 5.70 -13.33
CA LEU A 40 -11.60 5.30 -14.60
C LEU A 40 -12.55 4.41 -15.41
N GLU A 41 -13.18 3.42 -14.75
CA GLU A 41 -14.12 2.51 -15.40
C GLU A 41 -15.33 3.24 -16.00
N ARG A 42 -15.89 4.25 -15.30
CA ARG A 42 -17.01 5.06 -15.82
C ARG A 42 -16.63 5.82 -17.09
N ILE A 43 -15.45 6.45 -17.10
CA ILE A 43 -14.95 7.17 -18.28
C ILE A 43 -14.71 6.20 -19.44
N ASN A 44 -14.13 5.03 -19.17
CA ASN A 44 -13.95 3.99 -20.18
C ASN A 44 -15.30 3.50 -20.77
N ARG A 45 -16.31 3.29 -19.92
CA ARG A 45 -17.67 2.89 -20.36
C ARG A 45 -18.37 3.94 -21.23
N ALA A 46 -17.96 5.20 -21.18
CA ALA A 46 -18.43 6.24 -22.11
C ALA A 46 -17.78 6.18 -23.50
N GLY A 47 -16.86 5.22 -23.72
CA GLY A 47 -16.18 5.00 -24.99
C GLY A 47 -14.78 5.62 -25.07
N ILE A 48 -14.28 6.23 -23.98
CA ILE A 48 -12.94 6.82 -23.95
C ILE A 48 -11.88 5.73 -23.71
N THR A 49 -11.10 5.42 -24.74
CA THR A 49 -10.04 4.41 -24.67
C THR A 49 -8.67 5.01 -24.40
N LYS A 50 -8.46 6.30 -24.68
CA LYS A 50 -7.23 7.04 -24.38
C LYS A 50 -7.24 7.51 -22.92
N LEU A 51 -7.18 6.56 -22.00
CA LEU A 51 -7.34 6.83 -20.57
C LEU A 51 -5.99 6.72 -19.84
N GLY A 52 -5.78 7.59 -18.85
CA GLY A 52 -4.65 7.51 -17.93
C GLY A 52 -5.01 8.01 -16.54
N ALA A 53 -4.10 7.84 -15.59
CA ALA A 53 -4.28 8.27 -14.21
C ALA A 53 -3.23 9.29 -13.79
N ILE A 54 -3.60 10.22 -12.91
CA ILE A 54 -2.65 11.16 -12.30
C ILE A 54 -2.60 10.91 -10.80
N HIS A 55 -1.46 10.43 -10.33
CA HIS A 55 -1.18 10.31 -8.91
C HIS A 55 -0.67 11.64 -8.35
N ARG A 56 -1.44 12.25 -7.46
CA ARG A 56 -1.22 13.59 -6.89
C ARG A 56 -1.31 13.62 -5.36
N GLY A 57 -1.09 12.47 -4.73
CA GLY A 57 -1.15 12.24 -3.28
C GLY A 57 -2.57 12.25 -2.70
N PHE A 58 -2.68 11.74 -1.48
CA PHE A 58 -3.91 11.63 -0.71
C PHE A 58 -3.85 12.52 0.53
N SER A 59 -5.00 12.95 1.03
CA SER A 59 -5.05 13.73 2.27
C SER A 59 -4.80 12.83 3.48
N SER A 60 -4.03 13.36 4.43
CA SER A 60 -3.77 12.74 5.73
C SER A 60 -4.19 13.71 6.84
N PHE A 61 -4.58 13.15 7.98
CA PHE A 61 -4.87 13.93 9.20
C PHE A 61 -3.60 14.32 9.97
N GLU A 62 -2.50 13.60 9.74
CA GLU A 62 -1.22 13.85 10.39
C GLU A 62 -0.46 14.97 9.67
N LYS A 63 0.25 15.81 10.45
CA LYS A 63 1.14 16.81 9.86
C LYS A 63 2.38 16.14 9.30
N SER A 64 2.68 16.39 8.03
CA SER A 64 3.92 15.97 7.40
C SER A 64 4.59 17.09 6.60
N SER A 65 5.73 16.78 6.01
CA SER A 65 6.43 17.67 5.07
C SER A 65 5.73 17.81 3.72
N PHE A 66 4.71 16.99 3.45
CA PHE A 66 3.93 17.00 2.22
C PHE A 66 2.56 17.64 2.43
N ARG A 67 1.99 18.22 1.38
CA ARG A 67 0.61 18.72 1.39
C ARG A 67 -0.40 17.58 1.26
N ASN A 68 -0.10 16.61 0.40
CA ASN A 68 -0.83 15.36 0.29
C ASN A 68 0.19 14.23 0.40
N GLU A 69 -0.07 13.24 1.26
CA GLU A 69 0.80 12.08 1.41
C GLU A 69 0.89 11.32 0.09
N PRO A 70 2.10 10.92 -0.35
CA PRO A 70 2.24 10.14 -1.57
C PRO A 70 1.45 8.83 -1.49
N MET A 71 1.56 8.04 -0.41
CA MET A 71 0.93 6.70 -0.30
C MET A 71 1.14 5.87 -1.58
N TRP A 72 2.41 5.69 -1.96
CA TRP A 72 2.82 5.03 -3.20
C TRP A 72 2.22 3.63 -3.38
N GLU A 73 1.95 2.93 -2.27
CA GLU A 73 1.30 1.64 -2.22
C GLU A 73 -0.05 1.62 -2.97
N LEU A 74 -0.83 2.70 -2.91
CA LEU A 74 -2.12 2.80 -3.61
C LEU A 74 -1.94 2.98 -5.11
N ALA A 75 -0.93 3.76 -5.52
CA ALA A 75 -0.61 3.92 -6.94
C ALA A 75 -0.07 2.61 -7.55
N ILE A 76 0.76 1.89 -6.79
CA ILE A 76 1.25 0.55 -7.17
C ILE A 76 0.08 -0.43 -7.25
N GLN A 77 -0.84 -0.41 -6.29
CA GLN A 77 -2.04 -1.24 -6.32
C GLN A 77 -2.91 -0.97 -7.55
N LEU A 78 -3.07 0.30 -7.95
CA LEU A 78 -3.79 0.64 -9.20
C LEU A 78 -3.12 0.00 -10.42
N LYS A 79 -1.79 0.07 -10.49
CA LYS A 79 -1.02 -0.55 -11.58
C LYS A 79 -1.18 -2.07 -11.58
N THR A 80 -1.21 -2.72 -10.41
CA THR A 80 -1.49 -4.16 -10.32
C THR A 80 -2.90 -4.51 -10.81
N LEU A 81 -3.89 -3.66 -10.55
CA LEU A 81 -5.28 -3.87 -10.99
C LEU A 81 -5.47 -3.60 -12.50
N ILE A 82 -4.77 -2.62 -13.05
CA ILE A 82 -4.87 -2.19 -14.44
C ILE A 82 -3.45 -1.99 -15.03
N PRO A 83 -2.73 -3.08 -15.38
CA PRO A 83 -1.30 -3.04 -15.72
C PRO A 83 -0.94 -2.12 -16.88
N ASP A 84 -1.81 -2.04 -17.89
CA ASP A 84 -1.58 -1.26 -19.11
C ASP A 84 -1.97 0.22 -18.98
N LEU A 85 -2.51 0.64 -17.83
CA LEU A 85 -2.94 2.03 -17.61
C LEU A 85 -1.72 2.94 -17.42
N PRO A 86 -1.53 3.98 -18.25
CA PRO A 86 -0.49 4.97 -18.01
C PRO A 86 -0.81 5.75 -16.73
N ILE A 87 0.13 5.77 -15.78
CA ILE A 87 0.04 6.56 -14.56
C ILE A 87 1.16 7.60 -14.58
N ILE A 88 0.80 8.87 -14.45
CA ILE A 88 1.76 9.97 -14.28
C ILE A 88 1.68 10.55 -12.86
N ASN A 89 2.75 11.18 -12.40
CA ASN A 89 2.79 11.80 -11.08
C ASN A 89 2.67 13.33 -11.13
N ASP A 90 1.98 13.90 -10.16
CA ASP A 90 1.85 15.35 -9.94
C ASP A 90 2.59 15.72 -8.63
N PRO A 91 3.92 15.90 -8.69
CA PRO A 91 4.73 16.18 -7.50
C PRO A 91 4.41 17.55 -6.91
N SER A 92 4.04 18.54 -7.73
CA SER A 92 3.68 19.89 -7.26
C SER A 92 2.56 19.83 -6.22
N HIS A 93 1.51 19.07 -6.52
CA HIS A 93 0.37 18.93 -5.63
C HIS A 93 0.61 18.01 -4.43
N ILE A 94 1.49 17.02 -4.55
CA ILE A 94 1.94 16.18 -3.43
C ILE A 94 2.71 17.05 -2.43
N CYS A 95 3.75 17.74 -2.91
CA CYS A 95 4.65 18.53 -2.07
C CYS A 95 3.95 19.77 -1.50
N GLY A 96 3.21 20.51 -2.33
CA GLY A 96 2.69 21.84 -1.98
C GLY A 96 3.77 22.91 -1.78
N ASN A 97 5.02 22.56 -2.10
CA ASN A 97 6.21 23.40 -2.07
C ASN A 97 7.16 22.98 -3.19
N ARG A 98 8.20 23.78 -3.47
CA ARG A 98 9.18 23.51 -4.54
C ARG A 98 10.28 22.54 -4.14
N GLU A 99 10.68 22.56 -2.88
CA GLU A 99 11.89 21.92 -2.38
C GLU A 99 11.86 20.40 -2.57
N LEU A 100 10.68 19.79 -2.37
CA LEU A 100 10.50 18.35 -2.43
C LEU A 100 10.12 17.82 -3.82
N ILE A 101 9.86 18.71 -4.80
CA ILE A 101 9.45 18.31 -6.16
C ILE A 101 10.48 17.39 -6.82
N PRO A 102 11.80 17.68 -6.81
CA PRO A 102 12.78 16.80 -7.45
C PRO A 102 12.81 15.40 -6.84
N TYR A 103 12.65 15.31 -5.51
CA TYR A 103 12.63 14.04 -4.79
C TYR A 103 11.41 13.20 -5.18
N ILE A 104 10.20 13.79 -5.17
CA ILE A 104 8.97 13.07 -5.53
C ILE A 104 8.95 12.71 -7.02
N ALA A 105 9.42 13.61 -7.88
CA ALA A 105 9.57 13.35 -9.32
C ALA A 105 10.47 12.14 -9.59
N GLN A 106 11.65 12.08 -8.96
CA GLN A 106 12.54 10.93 -9.11
C GLN A 106 11.90 9.65 -8.56
N LYS A 107 11.22 9.72 -7.41
CA LYS A 107 10.53 8.56 -6.84
C LYS A 107 9.41 8.03 -7.72
N ALA A 108 8.66 8.89 -8.40
CA ALA A 108 7.64 8.48 -9.35
C ALA A 108 8.25 7.69 -10.53
N LEU A 109 9.38 8.16 -11.07
CA LEU A 109 10.10 7.46 -12.14
C LEU A 109 10.71 6.14 -11.65
N ASP A 110 11.26 6.11 -10.43
CA ASP A 110 11.79 4.89 -9.81
C ASP A 110 10.71 3.80 -9.66
N LEU A 111 9.44 4.20 -9.55
CA LEU A 111 8.26 3.33 -9.45
C LEU A 111 7.59 3.06 -10.81
N ASP A 112 8.27 3.37 -11.90
CA ASP A 112 7.82 3.13 -13.27
C ASP A 112 6.47 3.79 -13.57
N MET A 113 6.34 5.07 -13.20
CA MET A 113 5.29 5.96 -13.69
C MET A 113 5.72 6.60 -15.03
N GLN A 114 4.80 6.70 -15.98
CA GLN A 114 5.08 7.04 -17.39
C GLN A 114 5.29 8.54 -17.64
N GLY A 115 5.24 9.38 -16.61
CA GLY A 115 5.42 10.81 -16.76
C GLY A 115 5.22 11.62 -15.49
N LEU A 116 5.46 12.92 -15.63
CA LEU A 116 5.37 13.91 -14.56
C LEU A 116 4.54 15.10 -15.02
N MET A 117 3.79 15.69 -14.09
CA MET A 117 3.06 16.94 -14.28
C MET A 117 3.50 17.93 -13.20
N ILE A 118 4.36 18.88 -13.58
CA ILE A 118 4.95 19.87 -12.67
C ILE A 118 4.44 21.25 -13.05
N GLU A 119 3.96 22.01 -12.06
CA GLU A 119 3.50 23.37 -12.32
C GLU A 119 4.68 24.36 -12.41
N SER A 120 4.64 25.21 -13.43
CA SER A 120 5.64 26.28 -13.62
C SER A 120 4.99 27.63 -13.85
N HIS A 121 5.61 28.69 -13.34
CA HIS A 121 5.22 30.07 -13.59
C HIS A 121 6.46 30.96 -13.75
N VAL A 122 6.39 31.95 -14.64
CA VAL A 122 7.53 32.83 -14.96
C VAL A 122 8.03 33.59 -13.73
N ASP A 123 7.09 34.03 -12.89
CA ASP A 123 7.36 34.61 -11.56
C ASP A 123 6.37 34.03 -10.53
N PRO A 124 6.71 32.94 -9.85
CA PRO A 124 5.77 32.29 -8.95
C PRO A 124 5.30 33.15 -7.76
N SER A 125 5.99 34.24 -7.44
CA SER A 125 5.64 35.10 -6.29
C SER A 125 4.34 35.89 -6.52
N VAL A 126 3.98 36.12 -7.78
CA VAL A 126 2.77 36.86 -8.20
C VAL A 126 1.66 35.94 -8.71
N ALA A 127 1.85 34.62 -8.68
CA ALA A 127 0.86 33.68 -9.16
C ALA A 127 -0.43 33.74 -8.31
N TRP A 128 -1.59 33.79 -8.97
CA TRP A 128 -2.89 33.91 -8.30
C TRP A 128 -3.30 32.64 -7.54
N THR A 129 -2.78 31.49 -7.96
CA THR A 129 -3.05 30.19 -7.35
C THR A 129 -1.74 29.44 -7.17
N ASP A 130 -1.62 28.67 -6.10
CA ASP A 130 -0.55 27.69 -5.90
C ASP A 130 0.89 28.25 -6.03
N ALA A 131 1.03 29.54 -5.71
CA ALA A 131 2.29 30.30 -5.71
C ALA A 131 3.43 29.69 -4.87
N LYS A 132 3.18 28.68 -4.02
CA LYS A 132 4.23 28.01 -3.24
C LYS A 132 4.83 26.79 -3.93
N GLN A 133 4.10 26.14 -4.84
CA GLN A 133 4.49 24.87 -5.46
C GLN A 133 4.93 25.02 -6.92
N GLN A 134 4.70 26.18 -7.54
CA GLN A 134 5.10 26.46 -8.92
C GLN A 134 6.59 26.80 -9.02
N VAL A 135 7.35 26.06 -9.83
CA VAL A 135 8.77 26.37 -10.12
C VAL A 135 8.89 27.41 -11.23
N THR A 136 10.06 28.04 -11.40
CA THR A 136 10.32 28.83 -12.62
C THR A 136 10.61 27.91 -13.80
N PRO A 137 10.46 28.36 -15.05
CA PRO A 137 10.84 27.56 -16.22
C PRO A 137 12.32 27.10 -16.20
N ALA A 138 13.23 27.96 -15.71
CA ALA A 138 14.64 27.60 -15.55
C ALA A 138 14.83 26.47 -14.52
N ALA A 139 14.18 26.59 -13.36
CA ALA A 139 14.22 25.54 -12.34
C ALA A 139 13.57 24.23 -12.82
N LEU A 140 12.51 24.30 -13.63
CA LEU A 140 11.92 23.12 -14.25
C LEU A 140 12.90 22.40 -15.18
N ALA A 141 13.65 23.15 -15.99
CA ALA A 141 14.70 22.60 -16.85
C ALA A 141 15.80 21.91 -16.02
N GLU A 142 16.27 22.54 -14.95
CA GLU A 142 17.26 21.93 -14.04
C GLU A 142 16.73 20.64 -13.37
N ILE A 143 15.45 20.60 -13.00
CA ILE A 143 14.83 19.38 -12.48
C ILE A 143 14.86 18.30 -13.54
N ALA A 144 14.39 18.59 -14.76
CA ALA A 144 14.32 17.63 -15.85
C ALA A 144 15.68 17.04 -16.20
N GLU A 145 16.74 17.85 -16.23
CA GLU A 145 18.12 17.40 -16.51
C GLU A 145 18.70 16.49 -15.43
N ARG A 146 18.26 16.64 -14.18
CA ARG A 146 18.74 15.84 -13.04
C ARG A 146 18.00 14.52 -12.87
N LEU A 147 16.83 14.35 -13.51
CA LEU A 147 16.06 13.12 -13.39
C LEU A 147 16.73 11.98 -14.13
N THR A 148 16.79 10.82 -13.47
CA THR A 148 17.25 9.57 -14.06
C THR A 148 16.03 8.73 -14.42
N VAL A 149 15.79 8.57 -15.73
CA VAL A 149 14.79 7.62 -16.24
C VAL A 149 15.46 6.25 -16.37
N ARG A 150 14.82 5.21 -15.83
CA ARG A 150 15.27 3.82 -15.94
C ARG A 150 14.27 3.03 -16.76
N GLU A 151 14.78 2.12 -17.56
CA GLU A 151 13.94 1.16 -18.27
C GLU A 151 13.41 0.10 -17.29
N PRO A 152 12.14 -0.30 -17.39
CA PRO A 152 11.55 -1.32 -16.50
C PRO A 152 12.19 -2.69 -16.70
N GLU A 153 12.71 -2.96 -17.90
CA GLU A 153 13.36 -4.21 -18.26
C GLU A 153 14.71 -3.97 -18.95
N SER A 154 15.65 -4.86 -18.70
CA SER A 154 16.92 -4.89 -19.41
C SER A 154 16.87 -5.99 -20.47
N LYS A 155 17.28 -5.65 -21.70
CA LYS A 155 17.44 -6.64 -22.79
C LYS A 155 18.72 -7.47 -22.68
N ASN A 156 19.54 -7.23 -21.65
CA ASN A 156 20.77 -7.98 -21.44
C ASN A 156 20.46 -9.35 -20.82
N GLU A 157 20.64 -10.41 -21.61
CA GLU A 157 20.37 -11.79 -21.18
C GLU A 157 21.15 -12.17 -19.90
N ALA A 158 22.43 -11.79 -19.80
CA ALA A 158 23.24 -12.08 -18.61
C ALA A 158 22.71 -11.37 -17.35
N PHE A 159 22.14 -10.17 -17.50
CA PHE A 159 21.46 -9.49 -16.40
C PHE A 159 20.19 -10.23 -15.99
N THR A 160 19.37 -10.62 -16.97
CA THR A 160 18.11 -11.33 -16.73
C THR A 160 18.35 -12.66 -16.03
N ASP A 161 19.36 -13.41 -16.46
CA ASP A 161 19.75 -14.69 -15.84
C ASP A 161 20.24 -14.49 -14.39
N GLN A 162 21.10 -13.50 -14.16
CA GLN A 162 21.58 -13.20 -12.81
C GLN A 162 20.45 -12.75 -11.88
N LEU A 163 19.53 -11.92 -12.37
CA LEU A 163 18.36 -11.48 -11.60
C LEU A 163 17.44 -12.66 -11.29
N ALA A 164 17.22 -13.56 -12.24
CA ALA A 164 16.43 -14.77 -12.04
C ALA A 164 17.05 -15.67 -10.97
N GLU A 165 18.37 -15.86 -10.97
CA GLU A 165 19.04 -16.67 -9.94
C GLU A 165 18.98 -16.01 -8.55
N LEU A 166 19.13 -14.69 -8.46
CA LEU A 166 18.95 -13.98 -7.19
C LEU A 166 17.51 -14.08 -6.66
N ARG A 167 16.50 -13.94 -7.53
CA ARG A 167 15.09 -14.14 -7.16
C ARG A 167 14.83 -15.56 -6.66
N LYS A 168 15.38 -16.56 -7.34
CA LYS A 168 15.30 -17.97 -6.91
C LYS A 168 15.94 -18.21 -5.55
N GLN A 169 16.99 -17.47 -5.18
CA GLN A 169 17.56 -17.53 -3.84
C GLN A 169 16.63 -16.92 -2.79
N ILE A 170 15.95 -15.81 -3.12
CA ILE A 170 14.91 -15.21 -2.27
C ILE A 170 13.75 -16.18 -2.09
N ASP A 171 13.21 -16.74 -3.17
CA ASP A 171 12.08 -17.68 -3.14
C ASP A 171 12.35 -18.86 -2.18
N LYS A 172 13.57 -19.44 -2.24
CA LYS A 172 13.99 -20.50 -1.32
C LYS A 172 13.98 -20.07 0.15
N ILE A 173 14.37 -18.83 0.43
CA ILE A 173 14.37 -18.28 1.79
C ILE A 173 12.93 -18.03 2.25
N ASP A 174 12.09 -17.49 1.37
CA ASP A 174 10.68 -17.20 1.67
C ASP A 174 9.88 -18.48 1.93
N ASP A 175 10.11 -19.54 1.17
CA ASP A 175 9.56 -20.87 1.42
C ASP A 175 9.92 -21.39 2.82
N LEU A 176 11.19 -21.23 3.23
CA LEU A 176 11.66 -21.62 4.56
C LEU A 176 11.03 -20.75 5.66
N LEU A 177 10.87 -19.45 5.43
CA LEU A 177 10.21 -18.54 6.37
C LEU A 177 8.75 -18.95 6.59
N LEU A 178 8.01 -19.23 5.51
CA LEU A 178 6.62 -19.70 5.59
C LEU A 178 6.52 -21.05 6.29
N GLN A 179 7.41 -21.99 5.99
CA GLN A 179 7.47 -23.27 6.70
C GLN A 179 7.69 -23.06 8.20
N LYS A 180 8.63 -22.19 8.61
CA LYS A 180 8.90 -21.91 10.01
C LYS A 180 7.77 -21.18 10.72
N LEU A 181 7.07 -20.30 10.02
CA LEU A 181 5.84 -19.70 10.53
C LEU A 181 4.76 -20.77 10.75
N GLY A 182 4.59 -21.71 9.83
CA GLY A 182 3.67 -22.84 9.98
C GLY A 182 3.99 -23.72 11.19
N GLU A 183 5.25 -24.13 11.34
CA GLU A 183 5.74 -24.87 12.52
C GLU A 183 5.46 -24.10 13.83
N ARG A 184 5.73 -22.79 13.83
CA ARG A 184 5.44 -21.91 14.96
C ARG A 184 3.94 -21.88 15.28
N MET A 185 3.07 -21.81 14.28
CA MET A 185 1.60 -21.78 14.49
C MET A 185 1.06 -23.11 14.99
N ALA A 186 1.64 -24.25 14.60
CA ALA A 186 1.29 -25.54 15.19
C ALA A 186 1.60 -25.59 16.70
N ILE A 187 2.73 -25.02 17.13
CA ILE A 187 3.07 -24.90 18.56
C ILE A 187 2.10 -23.95 19.28
N VAL A 188 1.74 -22.83 18.65
CA VAL A 188 0.72 -21.91 19.19
C VAL A 188 -0.61 -22.63 19.40
N GLY A 189 -1.00 -23.53 18.48
CA GLY A 189 -2.19 -24.36 18.62
C GLY A 189 -2.15 -25.22 19.89
N LYS A 190 -1.06 -25.95 20.09
CA LYS A 190 -0.82 -26.75 21.30
C LYS A 190 -0.86 -25.91 22.58
N ILE A 191 -0.31 -24.69 22.55
CA ILE A 191 -0.39 -23.75 23.69
C ILE A 191 -1.86 -23.35 23.96
N GLY A 192 -2.64 -23.12 22.91
CA GLY A 192 -4.07 -22.79 23.03
C GLY A 192 -4.87 -23.93 23.68
N GLU A 193 -4.67 -25.17 23.24
CA GLU A 193 -5.28 -26.37 23.83
C GLU A 193 -4.88 -26.51 25.30
N PHE A 194 -3.58 -26.42 25.60
CA PHE A 194 -3.08 -26.52 26.97
C PHE A 194 -3.66 -25.43 27.89
N LYS A 195 -3.75 -24.18 27.42
CA LYS A 195 -4.36 -23.09 28.20
C LYS A 195 -5.86 -23.31 28.42
N ARG A 196 -6.59 -23.76 27.39
CA ARG A 196 -8.03 -24.09 27.48
C ARG A 196 -8.26 -25.15 28.55
N ASP A 197 -7.52 -26.24 28.47
CA ASP A 197 -7.69 -27.41 29.35
C ASP A 197 -7.33 -27.08 30.82
N ASN A 198 -6.50 -26.05 31.04
CA ASN A 198 -6.11 -25.55 32.36
C ASN A 198 -6.79 -24.23 32.76
N GLN A 199 -7.81 -23.76 32.02
CA GLN A 199 -8.56 -22.52 32.30
C GLN A 199 -7.67 -21.25 32.43
N VAL A 200 -6.56 -21.19 31.69
CA VAL A 200 -5.64 -20.05 31.67
C VAL A 200 -6.00 -19.06 30.55
N THR A 201 -5.85 -17.77 30.80
CA THR A 201 -6.11 -16.72 29.80
C THR A 201 -5.08 -16.69 28.66
N ILE A 202 -5.52 -16.23 27.48
CA ILE A 202 -4.67 -16.12 26.28
C ILE A 202 -3.56 -15.09 26.48
N LEU A 203 -3.92 -13.93 27.00
CA LEU A 203 -3.04 -12.77 27.07
C LEU A 203 -2.02 -12.91 28.20
N GLN A 204 -0.74 -12.86 27.82
CA GLN A 204 0.39 -12.85 28.75
C GLN A 204 1.33 -11.70 28.36
N VAL A 205 1.10 -10.52 28.93
CA VAL A 205 1.82 -9.27 28.59
C VAL A 205 3.34 -9.43 28.75
N ASN A 206 3.79 -10.06 29.83
CA ASN A 206 5.22 -10.26 30.09
C ASN A 206 5.94 -11.10 29.00
N ARG A 207 5.21 -11.96 28.29
CA ARG A 207 5.78 -12.77 27.20
C ARG A 207 6.01 -11.93 25.96
N TRP A 208 5.12 -10.99 25.67
CA TRP A 208 5.24 -10.08 24.54
C TRP A 208 6.47 -9.16 24.70
N ASP A 209 6.64 -8.55 25.86
CA ASP A 209 7.81 -7.69 26.15
C ASP A 209 9.14 -8.44 25.97
N ALA A 210 9.18 -9.71 26.39
CA ALA A 210 10.36 -10.55 26.20
C ALA A 210 10.64 -10.87 24.73
N ILE A 211 9.59 -11.08 23.93
CA ILE A 211 9.70 -11.33 22.48
C ILE A 211 10.23 -10.08 21.77
N ILE A 212 9.67 -8.91 22.06
CA ILE A 212 10.11 -7.64 21.46
C ILE A 212 11.55 -7.33 21.83
N LYS A 213 11.93 -7.38 23.11
CA LYS A 213 13.31 -7.10 23.55
C LYS A 213 14.32 -8.01 22.86
N LYS A 214 14.03 -9.32 22.82
CA LYS A 214 14.90 -10.29 22.13
C LYS A 214 14.93 -10.03 20.62
N GLY A 215 13.76 -9.82 20.00
CA GLY A 215 13.61 -9.56 18.58
C GLY A 215 14.40 -8.35 18.10
N ILE A 216 14.29 -7.22 18.81
CA ILE A 216 15.04 -5.99 18.50
C ILE A 216 16.55 -6.21 18.61
N SER A 217 17.02 -6.93 19.65
CA SER A 217 18.45 -7.21 19.79
C SER A 217 19.01 -8.04 18.63
N PHE A 218 18.25 -9.02 18.16
CA PHE A 218 18.63 -9.88 17.05
C PHE A 218 18.57 -9.15 15.70
N ALA A 219 17.52 -8.34 15.49
CA ALA A 219 17.40 -7.49 14.31
C ALA A 219 18.58 -6.51 14.17
N LYS A 220 19.03 -5.90 15.27
CA LYS A 220 20.25 -5.07 15.27
C LYS A 220 21.48 -5.85 14.81
N ALA A 221 21.67 -7.07 15.31
CA ALA A 221 22.81 -7.92 14.93
C ALA A 221 22.75 -8.33 13.43
N LEU A 222 21.54 -8.54 12.90
CA LEU A 222 21.29 -8.87 11.50
C LEU A 222 21.20 -7.65 10.58
N LYS A 223 21.33 -6.43 11.11
CA LYS A 223 21.19 -5.16 10.37
C LYS A 223 19.82 -4.98 9.71
N LEU A 224 18.78 -5.51 10.34
CA LEU A 224 17.39 -5.28 9.92
C LEU A 224 16.89 -3.92 10.43
N ASP A 225 16.00 -3.30 9.67
CA ASP A 225 15.29 -2.11 10.12
C ASP A 225 14.43 -2.43 11.37
N LEU A 226 14.50 -1.56 12.37
CA LEU A 226 13.89 -1.82 13.67
C LEU A 226 12.37 -1.68 13.63
N ASN A 227 11.87 -0.69 12.88
CA ASN A 227 10.43 -0.45 12.72
C ASN A 227 9.77 -1.59 11.93
N PHE A 228 10.41 -2.03 10.84
CA PHE A 228 10.00 -3.22 10.11
C PHE A 228 9.94 -4.46 11.01
N THR A 229 10.98 -4.70 11.80
CA THR A 229 11.04 -5.86 12.71
C THR A 229 9.92 -5.82 13.74
N GLU A 230 9.68 -4.68 14.36
CA GLU A 230 8.63 -4.50 15.36
C GLU A 230 7.25 -4.83 14.77
N LYS A 231 6.90 -4.22 13.64
CA LYS A 231 5.63 -4.48 12.94
C LYS A 231 5.47 -5.94 12.52
N PHE A 232 6.55 -6.57 12.04
CA PHE A 232 6.51 -7.99 11.70
C PHE A 232 6.20 -8.86 12.93
N LEU A 233 6.88 -8.61 14.06
CA LEU A 233 6.64 -9.34 15.30
C LEU A 233 5.22 -9.14 15.84
N GLU A 234 4.67 -7.92 15.71
CA GLU A 234 3.30 -7.59 16.09
C GLU A 234 2.29 -8.40 15.27
N LEU A 235 2.44 -8.44 13.95
CA LEU A 235 1.56 -9.21 13.06
C LEU A 235 1.59 -10.71 13.41
N VAL A 236 2.79 -11.28 13.57
CA VAL A 236 2.95 -12.69 13.94
C VAL A 236 2.37 -12.98 15.34
N HIS A 237 2.47 -12.03 16.28
CA HIS A 237 1.88 -12.16 17.61
C HIS A 237 0.36 -12.07 17.57
N GLY A 238 -0.19 -11.10 16.86
CA GLY A 238 -1.63 -10.94 16.66
C GLY A 238 -2.27 -12.20 16.08
N GLU A 239 -1.63 -12.79 15.07
CA GLU A 239 -2.07 -14.06 14.49
C GLU A 239 -2.05 -15.22 15.51
N SER A 240 -1.06 -15.22 16.41
CA SER A 240 -0.99 -16.21 17.49
C SER A 240 -2.15 -16.10 18.48
N ILE A 241 -2.57 -14.86 18.79
CA ILE A 241 -3.71 -14.58 19.67
C ILE A 241 -5.00 -15.02 18.99
N ARG A 242 -5.18 -14.66 17.71
CA ARG A 242 -6.35 -15.05 16.91
C ARG A 242 -6.52 -16.57 16.92
N LYS A 243 -5.45 -17.31 16.61
CA LYS A 243 -5.48 -18.78 16.58
C LYS A 243 -5.81 -19.42 17.95
N GLN A 244 -5.20 -18.92 19.03
CA GLN A 244 -5.54 -19.38 20.39
C GLN A 244 -6.99 -19.08 20.75
N THR A 245 -7.51 -17.93 20.33
CA THR A 245 -8.89 -17.51 20.59
C THR A 245 -9.89 -18.45 19.91
N GLU A 246 -9.63 -18.84 18.66
CA GLU A 246 -10.43 -19.84 17.95
C GLU A 246 -10.48 -21.17 18.71
N ILE A 247 -9.33 -21.68 19.17
CA ILE A 247 -9.23 -22.97 19.89
C ILE A 247 -9.94 -22.92 21.24
N MET A 248 -9.81 -21.82 21.98
CA MET A 248 -10.49 -21.65 23.27
C MET A 248 -12.00 -21.56 23.13
N ASN A 249 -12.49 -20.97 22.04
CA ASN A 249 -13.93 -20.82 21.79
C ASN A 249 -14.57 -22.04 21.11
N ALA A 250 -13.80 -22.85 20.36
CA ALA A 250 -14.31 -24.07 19.74
C ALA A 250 -14.90 -25.06 20.77
N GLY A 251 -14.28 -25.16 21.97
CA GLY A 251 -14.80 -26.03 23.05
C GLY A 251 -16.12 -25.56 23.68
N LYS A 252 -16.50 -24.28 23.53
CA LYS A 252 -17.77 -23.75 24.05
C LYS A 252 -18.97 -24.11 23.16
N ALA A 253 -18.74 -24.27 21.85
CA ALA A 253 -19.79 -24.67 20.92
C ALA A 253 -20.21 -26.14 21.14
N GLU A 254 -19.26 -27.03 21.44
CA GLU A 254 -19.56 -28.45 21.73
C GLU A 254 -20.21 -28.65 23.11
N GLN A 255 -19.80 -27.88 24.13
CA GLN A 255 -20.41 -27.95 25.47
C GLN A 255 -21.84 -27.40 25.53
N GLY A 256 -22.18 -26.42 24.69
CA GLY A 256 -23.57 -25.94 24.56
C GLY A 256 -24.52 -27.00 24.02
N ILE A 257 -24.07 -27.78 23.02
CA ILE A 257 -24.85 -28.87 22.41
C ILE A 257 -24.98 -30.07 23.37
N ALA A 258 -23.94 -30.39 24.13
CA ALA A 258 -23.98 -31.49 25.12
C ALA A 258 -24.83 -31.16 26.37
N ALA A 259 -24.93 -29.89 26.76
CA ALA A 259 -25.76 -29.46 27.90
C ALA A 259 -27.27 -29.52 27.58
N GLU A 260 -27.67 -29.21 26.34
CA GLU A 260 -29.07 -29.32 25.88
C GLU A 260 -29.51 -30.79 25.72
N ALA A 261 -28.63 -31.69 25.29
CA ALA A 261 -28.95 -33.12 25.14
C ALA A 261 -29.18 -33.86 26.48
N HIS A 262 -28.64 -33.35 27.60
CA HIS A 262 -28.80 -33.96 28.92
C HIS A 262 -30.00 -33.43 29.73
N THR A 263 -30.68 -32.39 29.27
CA THR A 263 -31.84 -31.82 29.98
C THR A 263 -33.20 -32.41 29.55
N GLU A 264 -33.25 -33.25 28.51
CA GLU A 264 -34.50 -33.83 27.99
C GLU A 264 -34.89 -35.22 28.53
N VAL A 265 -34.13 -35.82 29.46
CA VAL A 265 -34.53 -37.12 30.06
C VAL A 265 -34.59 -37.01 31.58
N LYS A 266 -35.73 -36.54 32.08
CA LYS A 266 -36.33 -36.90 33.38
C LYS A 266 -37.75 -36.30 33.45
N SER A 267 -38.69 -37.02 32.86
CA SER A 267 -40.11 -37.03 33.25
C SER A 267 -40.33 -38.07 34.34
#